data_AF-A0A6S6XK25-F1
#
_entry.id   AF-A0A6S6XK25-F1
#
_cell.length_a   1.000
_cell.length_b   1.000
_cell.length_c   1.000
_cell.angle_alpha   90.00
_cell.angle_beta   90.00
_cell.angle_gamma   90.00
#
_symmetry.space_group_name_H-M   'P 1'
#
loop_
_entity.id
_entity.type
_entity.pdbx_description
1 polymer ?
#
loop_
_entity_poly.entity_id
_entity_poly.type
_entity_poly.pdbx_seq_one_letter_code
_entity_poly.pdbx_strand_id
1 'polypeptide(L)'
;MQLHDAVNLCNNSKLTGWDMIKYVNFLVNKNMKYSIEIPFMPYKKAFWIGKGYCVQQAFCVRDILRELGYDVQIVYCRKAFFKGSETISGHTWCRVRIDNIEKDVCTRNSDNRPGKVNFVPISQVKKYSGLIAVGGYLGSIPVCFKRLLITKLESKFTK
;
A
#
# COMPACT_ATOMS: atom_id res chain seq x y z
N MET A 1 3.63 8.16 14.31
CA MET A 1 2.24 8.67 14.13
C MET A 1 1.29 7.49 14.17
N GLN A 2 0.18 7.57 14.90
CA GLN A 2 -0.90 6.57 14.87
C GLN A 2 -1.92 6.88 13.77
N LEU A 3 -2.78 5.92 13.40
CA LEU A 3 -3.76 6.16 12.33
C LEU A 3 -4.77 7.27 12.68
N HIS A 4 -5.20 7.36 13.94
CA HIS A 4 -6.11 8.43 14.36
C HIS A 4 -5.47 9.81 14.24
N ASP A 5 -4.16 9.93 14.50
CA ASP A 5 -3.43 11.20 14.28
C ASP A 5 -3.49 11.60 12.80
N ALA A 6 -3.35 10.62 11.90
CA ALA A 6 -3.42 10.86 10.46
C ALA A 6 -4.83 11.29 10.03
N VAL A 7 -5.88 10.71 10.59
CA VAL A 7 -7.27 11.13 10.36
C VAL A 7 -7.50 12.54 10.89
N ASN A 8 -6.99 12.88 12.07
CA ASN A 8 -7.08 14.23 12.63
C ASN A 8 -6.38 15.27 11.74
N LEU A 9 -5.18 14.96 11.23
CA LEU A 9 -4.49 15.81 10.25
C LEU A 9 -5.33 16.02 8.98
N CYS A 10 -5.99 14.96 8.51
CA CYS A 10 -6.87 15.05 7.35
C CYS A 10 -8.08 15.94 7.63
N ASN A 11 -8.78 15.76 8.75
CA ASN A 11 -9.92 16.59 9.14
C ASN A 11 -9.52 18.08 9.29
N ASN A 12 -8.35 18.34 9.88
CA ASN A 12 -7.84 19.71 10.07
C ASN A 12 -7.37 20.37 8.77
N SER A 13 -7.05 19.59 7.73
CA SER A 13 -6.58 20.13 6.43
C SER A 13 -7.69 20.82 5.63
N LYS A 14 -8.97 20.56 5.95
CA LYS A 14 -10.17 21.00 5.18
C LYS A 14 -10.16 20.57 3.70
N LEU A 15 -9.29 19.65 3.30
CA LEU A 15 -9.28 19.10 1.94
C LEU A 15 -10.45 18.16 1.74
N THR A 16 -10.96 18.07 0.51
CA THR A 16 -12.06 17.16 0.15
C THR A 16 -11.80 16.52 -1.20
N GLY A 17 -12.60 15.51 -1.56
CA GLY A 17 -12.54 14.87 -2.86
C GLY A 17 -11.13 14.30 -3.17
N TRP A 18 -10.68 14.49 -4.41
CA TRP A 18 -9.40 13.98 -4.87
C TRP A 18 -8.18 14.61 -4.17
N ASP A 19 -8.29 15.82 -3.66
CA ASP A 19 -7.21 16.47 -2.91
C ASP A 19 -7.00 15.81 -1.56
N MET A 20 -8.08 15.38 -0.89
CA MET A 20 -7.99 14.56 0.32
C MET A 20 -7.30 13.22 0.01
N ILE A 21 -7.69 12.55 -1.08
CA ILE A 21 -7.05 11.28 -1.48
C ILE A 21 -5.56 11.46 -1.74
N LYS A 22 -5.18 12.54 -2.43
CA LYS A 22 -3.79 12.90 -2.70
C LYS A 22 -3.03 13.19 -1.41
N TYR A 23 -3.65 13.89 -0.45
CA TYR A 23 -3.06 14.20 0.84
C TYR A 23 -2.82 12.94 1.67
N VAL A 24 -3.79 12.03 1.76
CA VAL A 24 -3.60 10.74 2.45
C VAL A 24 -2.50 9.92 1.79
N ASN A 25 -2.45 9.86 0.46
CA ASN A 25 -1.39 9.14 -0.25
C ASN A 25 0.00 9.71 0.10
N PHE A 26 0.13 11.04 0.13
CA PHE A 26 1.36 11.72 0.53
C PHE A 26 1.70 11.44 1.99
N LEU A 27 0.74 11.56 2.91
CA LEU A 27 0.92 11.38 4.34
C LEU A 27 1.43 9.97 4.67
N VAL A 28 0.81 8.94 4.09
CA VAL A 28 1.24 7.55 4.29
C VAL A 28 2.61 7.30 3.67
N ASN A 29 2.87 7.78 2.44
CA ASN A 29 4.19 7.66 1.80
C ASN A 29 5.29 8.32 2.66
N LYS A 30 5.01 9.52 3.19
CA LYS A 30 5.98 10.29 3.99
C LYS A 30 6.23 9.64 5.36
N ASN A 31 5.19 9.12 5.99
CA ASN A 31 5.30 8.47 7.31
C ASN A 31 5.92 7.08 7.23
N MET A 32 5.71 6.33 6.13
CA MET A 32 6.15 4.94 6.01
C MET A 32 7.28 4.76 5.00
N LYS A 33 8.50 4.53 5.50
CA LYS A 33 9.59 4.02 4.64
C LYS A 33 9.24 2.63 4.13
N TYR A 34 9.40 2.42 2.82
CA TYR A 34 9.17 1.11 2.22
C TYR A 34 10.17 0.07 2.78
N SER A 35 9.67 -0.99 3.43
CA SER A 35 10.50 -2.09 3.96
C SER A 35 9.75 -3.42 3.93
N ILE A 36 10.43 -4.48 3.48
CA ILE A 36 9.93 -5.86 3.44
C ILE A 36 10.38 -6.70 4.65
N GLU A 37 11.10 -6.10 5.60
CA GLU A 37 11.71 -6.80 6.76
C GLU A 37 10.69 -7.20 7.83
N ILE A 38 9.51 -6.57 7.83
CA ILE A 38 8.47 -6.73 8.85
C ILE A 38 7.16 -7.27 8.27
N PRO A 39 7.17 -8.36 7.49
CA PRO A 39 6.03 -8.74 6.67
C PRO A 39 4.80 -9.17 7.47
N PHE A 40 5.00 -9.66 8.69
CA PHE A 40 3.96 -10.12 9.62
C PHE A 40 3.44 -9.03 10.55
N MET A 41 4.09 -7.86 10.56
CA MET A 41 3.70 -6.79 11.47
C MET A 41 2.33 -6.24 11.08
N PRO A 42 1.38 -6.11 12.03
CA PRO A 42 0.11 -5.45 11.77
C PRO A 42 0.31 -4.06 11.21
N TYR A 43 -0.47 -3.68 10.19
CA TYR A 43 -0.30 -2.40 9.48
C TYR A 43 -0.40 -1.19 10.41
N LYS A 44 -1.23 -1.23 11.46
CA LYS A 44 -1.31 -0.16 12.47
C LYS A 44 0.02 0.04 13.21
N LYS A 45 0.67 -1.06 13.60
CA LYS A 45 1.98 -1.04 14.26
C LYS A 45 3.08 -0.62 13.27
N ALA A 46 3.01 -1.10 12.02
CA ALA A 46 3.91 -0.73 10.93
C ALA A 46 3.86 0.79 10.66
N PHE A 47 2.65 1.37 10.62
CA PHE A 47 2.44 2.82 10.51
C PHE A 47 3.02 3.59 11.69
N TRP A 48 2.82 3.08 12.91
CA TRP A 48 3.34 3.70 14.12
C TRP A 48 4.87 3.78 14.13
N ILE A 49 5.56 2.72 13.73
CA ILE A 49 7.03 2.68 13.63
C ILE A 49 7.60 3.28 12.34
N GLY A 50 6.73 3.78 11.44
CA GLY A 50 7.11 4.45 10.21
C GLY A 50 7.77 3.56 9.14
N LYS A 51 7.46 2.26 9.11
CA LYS A 51 8.01 1.32 8.12
C LYS A 51 6.94 0.35 7.63
N GLY A 52 6.99 -0.04 6.35
CA GLY A 52 6.18 -1.14 5.85
C GLY A 52 6.13 -1.24 4.33
N TYR A 53 5.67 -2.37 3.81
CA TYR A 53 5.59 -2.65 2.38
C TYR A 53 4.18 -2.40 1.82
N CYS A 54 3.97 -2.70 0.52
CA CYS A 54 2.76 -2.33 -0.21
C CYS A 54 1.45 -2.76 0.45
N VAL A 55 1.41 -3.94 1.09
CA VAL A 55 0.20 -4.38 1.82
C VAL A 55 -0.07 -3.45 3.00
N GLN A 56 0.89 -3.28 3.91
CA GLN A 56 0.70 -2.47 5.11
C GLN A 56 0.32 -1.02 4.76
N GLN A 57 1.01 -0.42 3.78
CA GLN A 57 0.70 0.94 3.36
C GLN A 57 -0.71 1.05 2.74
N ALA A 58 -1.13 0.10 1.90
CA ALA A 58 -2.48 0.08 1.32
C ALA A 58 -3.57 -0.05 2.40
N PHE A 59 -3.35 -0.89 3.42
CA PHE A 59 -4.27 -0.99 4.56
C PHE A 59 -4.37 0.33 5.35
N CYS A 60 -3.26 1.05 5.55
CA CYS A 60 -3.28 2.35 6.20
C CYS A 60 -4.08 3.38 5.39
N VAL A 61 -3.84 3.47 4.07
CA VAL A 61 -4.60 4.35 3.17
C VAL A 61 -6.09 4.03 3.22
N ARG A 62 -6.44 2.74 3.13
CA ARG A 62 -7.84 2.30 3.16
C ARG A 62 -8.52 2.75 4.46
N ASP A 63 -7.90 2.51 5.61
CA ASP A 63 -8.55 2.76 6.89
C ASP A 63 -8.70 4.26 7.15
N ILE A 64 -7.67 5.06 6.86
CA ILE A 64 -7.76 6.53 6.96
C ILE A 64 -8.90 7.05 6.06
N LEU A 65 -8.94 6.63 4.79
CA LEU A 65 -9.95 7.11 3.85
C LEU A 65 -11.36 6.63 4.16
N ARG A 66 -11.52 5.40 4.65
CA ARG A 66 -12.84 4.89 5.08
C ARG A 66 -13.36 5.63 6.29
N GLU A 67 -12.49 5.96 7.24
CA GLU A 67 -12.85 6.77 8.41
C GLU A 67 -13.28 8.18 8.01
N LEU A 68 -12.70 8.72 6.92
CA LEU A 68 -13.11 9.98 6.29
C LEU A 68 -14.33 9.86 5.36
N GLY A 69 -14.95 8.68 5.26
CA GLY A 69 -16.19 8.46 4.49
C GLY A 69 -16.04 8.12 3.00
N TYR A 70 -14.83 7.79 2.52
CA TYR A 70 -14.61 7.45 1.11
C TYR A 70 -14.80 5.96 0.80
N ASP A 71 -15.30 5.65 -0.41
CA ASP A 71 -15.34 4.29 -0.96
C ASP A 71 -13.94 3.84 -1.40
N VAL A 72 -13.35 2.93 -0.63
CA VAL A 72 -12.00 2.42 -0.89
C VAL A 72 -11.97 0.90 -0.87
N GLN A 73 -11.40 0.34 -1.93
CA GLN A 73 -11.16 -1.08 -2.13
C GLN A 73 -9.66 -1.37 -2.25
N ILE A 74 -9.15 -2.30 -1.45
CA ILE A 74 -7.80 -2.84 -1.67
C ILE A 74 -7.86 -3.80 -2.85
N VAL A 75 -6.90 -3.69 -3.77
CA VAL A 75 -6.71 -4.58 -4.90
C VAL A 75 -5.27 -5.07 -4.94
N TYR A 76 -5.05 -6.19 -5.64
CA TYR A 76 -3.72 -6.73 -5.82
C TYR A 76 -3.58 -7.43 -7.18
N CYS A 77 -2.34 -7.62 -7.61
CA CYS A 77 -2.01 -8.51 -8.71
C CYS A 77 -0.70 -9.26 -8.42
N ARG A 78 -0.52 -10.43 -9.03
CA ARG A 78 0.67 -11.28 -8.79
C ARG A 78 1.90 -10.82 -9.56
N LYS A 79 1.69 -10.15 -10.70
CA LYS A 79 2.73 -9.57 -11.56
C LYS A 79 2.33 -8.14 -11.93
N ALA A 80 3.08 -7.17 -11.41
CA ALA A 80 3.09 -5.78 -11.84
C ALA A 80 4.52 -5.41 -12.26
N PHE A 81 4.62 -4.69 -13.37
CA PHE A 81 5.87 -4.12 -13.86
C PHE A 81 6.07 -2.72 -13.29
N PHE A 82 7.20 -2.45 -12.67
CA PHE A 82 7.50 -1.16 -12.03
C PHE A 82 8.45 -0.33 -12.88
N LYS A 83 7.92 0.74 -13.49
CA LYS A 83 8.68 1.69 -14.29
C LYS A 83 9.74 2.37 -13.42
N GLY A 84 10.97 2.44 -13.93
CA GLY A 84 12.12 3.06 -13.27
C GLY A 84 13.01 2.07 -12.51
N SER A 85 12.48 0.89 -12.13
CA SER A 85 13.31 -0.23 -11.64
C SER A 85 13.39 -1.39 -12.63
N GLU A 86 12.51 -1.38 -13.65
CA GLU A 86 12.37 -2.45 -14.64
C GLU A 86 12.11 -3.83 -14.02
N THR A 87 11.54 -3.88 -12.81
CA THR A 87 11.28 -5.13 -12.08
C THR A 87 9.83 -5.59 -12.20
N ILE A 88 9.62 -6.91 -12.17
CA ILE A 88 8.30 -7.54 -12.08
C ILE A 88 8.11 -8.11 -10.67
N SER A 89 7.02 -7.71 -10.02
CA SER A 89 6.72 -8.10 -8.64
C SER A 89 5.22 -8.16 -8.39
N GLY A 90 4.78 -8.97 -7.43
CA GLY A 90 3.44 -8.82 -6.87
C GLY A 90 3.25 -7.44 -6.22
N HIS A 91 2.04 -6.90 -6.27
CA HIS A 91 1.74 -5.60 -5.71
C HIS A 91 0.32 -5.50 -5.19
N THR A 92 0.13 -4.67 -4.16
CA THR A 92 -1.14 -4.38 -3.50
C THR A 92 -1.25 -2.88 -3.35
N TRP A 93 -2.41 -2.32 -3.70
CA TRP A 93 -2.68 -0.89 -3.64
C TRP A 93 -4.20 -0.66 -3.45
N CYS A 94 -4.64 0.61 -3.41
CA CYS A 94 -6.04 0.97 -3.24
C CYS A 94 -6.66 1.47 -4.54
N ARG A 95 -7.94 1.19 -4.73
CA ARG A 95 -8.82 1.90 -5.66
C ARG A 95 -9.84 2.68 -4.88
N VAL A 96 -9.96 3.95 -5.23
CA VAL A 96 -10.88 4.89 -4.59
C VAL A 96 -11.91 5.32 -5.62
N ARG A 97 -13.19 5.35 -5.22
CA ARG A 97 -14.30 5.84 -6.05
C ARG A 97 -14.87 7.13 -5.47
N ILE A 98 -15.01 8.15 -6.32
CA ILE A 98 -15.74 9.39 -6.05
C ILE A 98 -16.60 9.67 -7.28
N ASP A 99 -17.91 9.85 -7.12
CA ASP A 99 -18.86 10.19 -8.20
C ASP A 99 -18.68 9.32 -9.46
N ASN A 100 -18.69 8.00 -9.27
CA ASN A 100 -18.47 6.97 -10.30
C ASN A 100 -17.08 6.93 -10.96
N ILE A 101 -16.17 7.82 -10.58
CA ILE A 101 -14.78 7.82 -11.07
C ILE A 101 -13.92 6.98 -10.12
N GLU A 102 -13.37 5.87 -10.63
CA GLU A 102 -12.42 5.02 -9.91
C GLU A 102 -10.98 5.38 -10.28
N LYS A 103 -10.10 5.59 -9.29
CA LYS A 103 -8.66 5.84 -9.51
C LYS A 103 -7.80 4.94 -8.63
N ASP A 104 -6.68 4.48 -9.20
CA ASP A 104 -5.64 3.78 -8.46
C ASP A 104 -4.86 4.75 -7.57
N VAL A 105 -4.63 4.36 -6.32
CA VAL A 105 -3.91 5.11 -5.28
C VAL A 105 -2.84 4.21 -4.68
N CYS A 106 -1.58 4.62 -4.85
CA CYS A 106 -0.44 3.85 -4.38
C CYS A 106 0.64 4.76 -3.78
N THR A 107 1.08 4.39 -2.58
CA THR A 107 2.05 5.12 -1.76
C THR A 107 3.49 4.70 -2.01
N ARG A 108 3.75 3.71 -2.88
CA ARG A 108 5.10 3.15 -3.06
C ARG A 108 6.12 4.16 -3.61
N ASN A 109 5.67 5.10 -4.44
CA ASN A 109 6.51 6.13 -5.04
C ASN A 109 5.95 7.52 -4.67
N SER A 110 6.83 8.47 -4.31
CA SER A 110 6.47 9.84 -3.93
C SER A 110 5.78 10.63 -5.05
N ASP A 111 6.05 10.27 -6.30
CA ASP A 111 5.49 10.93 -7.48
C ASP A 111 4.11 10.39 -7.86
N ASN A 112 3.67 9.31 -7.20
CA ASN A 112 2.34 8.77 -7.44
C ASN A 112 1.26 9.75 -6.96
N ARG A 113 0.22 9.87 -7.79
CA ARG A 113 -0.98 10.67 -7.51
C ARG A 113 -2.20 9.79 -7.81
N PRO A 114 -3.40 10.12 -7.29
CA PRO A 114 -4.60 9.37 -7.65
C PRO A 114 -4.77 9.29 -9.17
N GLY A 115 -4.79 8.07 -9.71
CA GLY A 115 -4.89 7.79 -11.14
C GLY A 115 -3.56 7.79 -11.91
N LYS A 116 -2.45 8.15 -11.26
CA LYS A 116 -1.09 8.11 -11.83
C LYS A 116 -0.17 7.29 -10.93
N VAL A 117 0.07 6.05 -11.32
CA VAL A 117 0.95 5.11 -10.60
C VAL A 117 2.14 4.70 -11.45
N ASN A 118 3.28 4.44 -10.81
CA ASN A 118 4.53 4.06 -11.47
C ASN A 118 4.63 2.57 -11.84
N PHE A 119 3.51 1.84 -11.91
CA PHE A 119 3.49 0.44 -12.26
C PHE A 119 2.35 0.11 -13.21
N VAL A 120 2.50 -1.00 -13.94
CA VAL A 120 1.48 -1.54 -14.82
C VAL A 120 1.18 -2.98 -14.37
N PRO A 121 -0.06 -3.30 -13.98
CA PRO A 121 -0.43 -4.68 -13.68
C PRO A 121 -0.38 -5.52 -14.97
N ILE A 122 0.47 -6.54 -15.00
CA ILE A 122 0.57 -7.49 -16.12
C ILE A 122 -0.41 -8.65 -15.92
N SER A 123 -0.63 -9.05 -14.67
CA SER A 123 -1.59 -10.10 -14.32
C SER A 123 -2.94 -9.52 -13.90
N GLN A 124 -4.00 -10.33 -13.95
CA GLN A 124 -5.34 -9.96 -13.54
C GLN A 124 -5.35 -9.28 -12.16
N VAL A 125 -5.96 -8.10 -12.11
CA VAL A 125 -6.20 -7.37 -10.87
C VAL A 125 -7.38 -8.00 -10.15
N LYS A 126 -7.18 -8.34 -8.88
CA LYS A 126 -8.20 -8.96 -8.03
C LYS A 126 -8.52 -8.06 -6.85
N LYS A 127 -9.79 -8.04 -6.45
CA LYS A 127 -10.22 -7.39 -5.20
C LYS A 127 -9.71 -8.20 -4.02
N TYR A 128 -9.23 -7.50 -3.00
CA TYR A 128 -8.89 -8.08 -1.72
C TYR A 128 -10.21 -8.23 -0.92
N SER A 129 -10.87 -9.39 -1.03
CA SER A 129 -12.11 -9.70 -0.30
C SER A 129 -11.81 -10.30 1.08
N GLY A 130 -12.74 -10.23 2.04
CA GLY A 130 -12.55 -10.71 3.42
C GLY A 130 -12.09 -12.17 3.54
N LEU A 131 -12.56 -13.06 2.65
CA LEU A 131 -12.10 -14.45 2.57
C LEU A 131 -10.62 -14.57 2.12
N ILE A 132 -10.19 -13.65 1.26
CA ILE A 132 -8.77 -13.49 0.86
C ILE A 132 -8.01 -12.65 1.89
N ALA A 133 -8.64 -11.91 2.80
CA ALA A 133 -7.91 -11.17 3.83
C ALA A 133 -7.30 -12.09 4.88
N VAL A 134 -7.99 -13.17 5.25
CA VAL A 134 -7.42 -14.23 6.10
C VAL A 134 -6.37 -15.03 5.33
N GLY A 135 -6.68 -15.50 4.12
CA GLY A 135 -5.75 -16.29 3.29
C GLY A 135 -4.63 -15.49 2.62
N GLY A 136 -4.76 -14.17 2.52
CA GLY A 136 -3.87 -13.25 1.83
C GLY A 136 -2.99 -12.48 2.80
N TYR A 137 -3.40 -12.26 4.06
CA TYR A 137 -2.45 -12.00 5.14
C TYR A 137 -1.53 -13.21 5.27
N LEU A 138 -2.06 -14.44 5.21
CA LEU A 138 -1.32 -15.70 5.11
C LEU A 138 -0.68 -15.97 3.73
N GLY A 139 -1.07 -15.27 2.67
CA GLY A 139 -0.62 -15.50 1.29
C GLY A 139 0.50 -14.56 0.86
N SER A 140 0.55 -13.35 1.42
CA SER A 140 1.75 -12.51 1.41
C SER A 140 2.86 -13.09 2.27
N ILE A 141 2.55 -13.93 3.26
CA ILE A 141 3.56 -14.62 4.09
C ILE A 141 4.51 -15.49 3.27
N PRO A 142 4.08 -16.46 2.45
CA PRO A 142 5.01 -17.28 1.66
C PRO A 142 5.77 -16.46 0.61
N VAL A 143 5.18 -15.41 0.04
CA VAL A 143 5.87 -14.52 -0.91
C VAL A 143 6.92 -13.65 -0.20
N CYS A 144 6.60 -13.12 0.98
CA CYS A 144 7.53 -12.37 1.82
C CYS A 144 8.59 -13.27 2.45
N PHE A 145 8.25 -14.52 2.81
CA PHE A 145 9.18 -15.53 3.33
C PHE A 145 10.16 -15.95 2.23
N LYS A 146 9.67 -16.20 1.01
CA LYS A 146 10.52 -16.44 -0.16
C LYS A 146 11.46 -15.25 -0.43
N ARG A 147 10.98 -14.01 -0.33
CA ARG A 147 11.83 -12.81 -0.46
C ARG A 147 12.87 -12.68 0.64
N LEU A 148 12.47 -12.88 1.90
CA LEU A 148 13.39 -12.85 3.04
C LEU A 148 14.48 -13.93 2.93
N LEU A 149 14.13 -15.12 2.45
CA LEU A 149 15.09 -16.19 2.19
C LEU A 149 16.06 -15.81 1.08
N ILE A 150 15.58 -15.27 -0.05
CA ILE A 150 16.43 -14.81 -1.16
C ILE A 150 17.38 -13.69 -0.68
N THR A 151 16.87 -12.67 0.00
CA THR A 151 17.70 -11.56 0.50
C THR A 151 18.73 -12.01 1.54
N LYS A 152 18.39 -12.95 2.43
CA LYS A 152 19.35 -13.56 3.38
C LYS A 152 20.41 -14.43 2.69
N LEU A 153 20.05 -15.09 1.60
CA LEU A 153 21.00 -15.87 0.80
C LEU A 153 21.97 -14.93 0.08
N GLU A 154 21.47 -13.89 -0.58
CA GLU A 154 22.29 -12.87 -1.26
C GLU A 154 23.27 -12.15 -0.30
N SER A 155 22.84 -11.85 0.94
CA SER A 155 23.73 -11.24 1.95
C SER A 155 24.78 -12.19 2.52
N LYS A 156 24.62 -13.51 2.36
CA LYS A 156 25.60 -14.52 2.78
C LYS A 156 26.68 -14.78 1.73
N PHE A 157 26.41 -14.49 0.46
CA PHE A 157 27.36 -14.64 -0.65
C PHE A 157 28.19 -13.36 -0.93
N THR A 158 27.92 -12.27 -0.20
CA THR A 158 28.65 -10.99 -0.31
C THR A 158 29.51 -10.67 0.91
N LYS A 159 29.85 -11.68 1.72
CA LYS A 159 30.85 -11.59 2.80
C LYS A 159 32.01 -12.51 2.54
#